data_AF-A0A8S9WHP0-F1
#
_entry.id   AF-A0A8S9WHP0-F1
#
_cell.length_a   1.000
_cell.length_b   1.000
_cell.length_c   1.000
_cell.angle_alpha   90.00
_cell.angle_beta   90.00
_cell.angle_gamma   90.00
#
_symmetry.space_group_name_H-M   'P 1'
#
loop_
_entity.id
_entity.type
_entity.pdbx_description
1 polymer ?
#
loop_
_entity_poly.entity_id
_entity_poly.type
_entity_poly.pdbx_seq_one_letter_code
_entity_poly.pdbx_strand_id
1 'polypeptide(L)'
;MDIFIICEVLMIIQLALLLLHQMDSTYFKEWEMMPYLEMGYTHFFVFTIFVTVIQIVGILFLIDKNSIGVFITIFWGCIGLVVPTFHSYHYLIGTKGFRNFWSAFIIYLTFINSVLLIVYGFKAL
;
A
#
# COMPACT_ATOMS: atom_id res chain seq x y z
N MET A 1 0.95 24.97 -2.49
CA MET A 1 0.63 23.81 -3.34
C MET A 1 -0.80 23.41 -3.04
N ASP A 2 -1.61 23.13 -4.05
CA ASP A 2 -3.01 22.68 -3.88
C ASP A 2 -3.02 21.37 -3.07
N ILE A 3 -3.96 21.23 -2.13
CA ILE A 3 -4.09 20.05 -1.29
C ILE A 3 -4.35 18.79 -2.11
N PHE A 4 -5.10 18.93 -3.22
CA PHE A 4 -5.35 17.81 -4.15
C PHE A 4 -4.06 17.34 -4.82
N ILE A 5 -3.22 18.27 -5.28
CA ILE A 5 -1.91 17.94 -5.87
C ILE A 5 -1.01 17.21 -4.85
N ILE A 6 -1.07 17.59 -3.57
CA ILE A 6 -0.34 16.86 -2.51
C ILE A 6 -0.86 15.42 -2.42
N CYS A 7 -2.17 15.23 -2.33
CA CYS A 7 -2.78 13.90 -2.26
C CYS A 7 -2.47 13.05 -3.50
N GLU A 8 -2.51 13.64 -4.70
CA GLU A 8 -2.16 12.97 -5.97
C GLU A 8 -0.73 12.42 -5.92
N VAL A 9 0.24 13.26 -5.55
CA VAL A 9 1.65 12.86 -5.45
C VAL A 9 1.83 11.75 -4.41
N LEU A 10 1.20 11.89 -3.24
CA LEU A 10 1.26 10.87 -2.19
C LEU A 10 0.64 9.53 -2.64
N MET A 11 -0.45 9.56 -3.41
CA MET A 11 -1.08 8.37 -3.98
C MET A 11 -0.22 7.71 -5.06
N ILE A 12 0.47 8.50 -5.89
CA ILE A 12 1.44 7.98 -6.87
C ILE A 12 2.62 7.32 -6.15
N ILE A 13 3.15 7.96 -5.09
CA ILE A 13 4.20 7.37 -4.26
C ILE A 13 3.68 6.08 -3.60
N GLN A 14 2.45 6.08 -3.09
CA GLN A 14 1.83 4.89 -2.49
C GLN A 14 1.73 3.73 -3.49
N LEU A 15 1.38 4.02 -4.74
CA LEU A 15 1.32 3.05 -5.81
C LEU A 15 2.71 2.48 -6.13
N ALA A 16 3.73 3.33 -6.23
CA ALA A 16 5.10 2.89 -6.44
C ALA A 16 5.59 1.99 -5.29
N LEU A 17 5.33 2.38 -4.04
CA LEU A 17 5.69 1.59 -2.86
C LEU A 17 4.93 0.27 -2.80
N LEU A 18 3.63 0.27 -3.14
CA LEU A 18 2.84 -0.94 -3.27
C LEU A 18 3.46 -1.89 -4.29
N LEU A 19 3.76 -1.43 -5.51
CA LEU A 19 4.35 -2.26 -6.56
C LEU A 19 5.72 -2.81 -6.16
N LEU A 20 6.58 -1.98 -5.54
CA LEU A 20 7.86 -2.43 -4.98
C LEU A 20 7.68 -3.50 -3.92
N HIS A 21 6.73 -3.31 -3.01
CA HIS A 21 6.40 -4.29 -2.00
C HIS A 21 5.89 -5.59 -2.63
N GLN A 22 4.98 -5.54 -3.61
CA GLN A 22 4.46 -6.74 -4.28
C GLN A 22 5.55 -7.51 -5.04
N MET A 23 6.53 -6.83 -5.65
CA MET A 23 7.69 -7.48 -6.25
C MET A 23 8.55 -8.21 -5.22
N ASP A 24 8.79 -7.58 -4.07
CA ASP A 24 9.54 -8.18 -2.95
C ASP A 24 8.78 -9.37 -2.33
N SER A 25 7.48 -9.18 -2.06
CA SER A 25 6.58 -10.24 -1.60
C SER A 25 6.54 -11.43 -2.55
N THR A 26 6.62 -11.17 -3.86
CA THR A 26 6.66 -12.23 -4.87
C THR A 26 7.97 -13.01 -4.82
N TYR A 27 9.10 -12.31 -4.67
CA TYR A 27 10.42 -12.94 -4.51
C TYR A 27 10.48 -13.85 -3.29
N PHE A 28 9.90 -13.41 -2.16
CA PHE A 28 9.85 -14.17 -0.91
C PHE A 28 8.65 -15.12 -0.79
N LYS A 29 7.81 -15.20 -1.84
CA LYS A 29 6.63 -16.06 -1.89
C LYS A 29 5.67 -15.86 -0.71
N GLU A 30 5.37 -14.62 -0.36
CA GLU A 30 4.51 -14.29 0.80
C GLU A 30 3.12 -14.92 0.74
N TRP A 31 2.64 -15.32 -0.45
CA TRP A 31 1.39 -16.09 -0.57
C TRP A 31 1.44 -17.43 0.17
N GLU A 32 2.62 -18.03 0.37
CA GLU A 32 2.79 -19.27 1.16
C GLU A 32 2.54 -19.04 2.65
N MET A 33 2.53 -17.78 3.10
CA MET A 33 2.25 -17.39 4.49
C MET A 33 0.76 -17.22 4.77
N MET A 34 -0.06 -17.23 3.73
CA MET A 34 -1.51 -17.15 3.80
C MET A 34 -2.12 -18.52 3.43
N PRO A 35 -2.07 -19.51 4.34
CA PRO A 35 -2.46 -20.90 4.03
C PRO A 35 -3.94 -21.05 3.66
N TYR A 36 -4.76 -20.02 3.93
CA TYR A 36 -6.16 -19.95 3.54
C TYR A 36 -6.37 -19.58 2.06
N LEU A 37 -5.34 -19.18 1.32
CA LEU A 37 -5.43 -18.92 -0.11
C LEU A 37 -5.20 -20.22 -0.90
N GLU A 38 -6.28 -20.96 -1.19
CA GLU A 38 -6.22 -22.27 -1.86
C GLU A 38 -5.49 -22.25 -3.22
N MET A 39 -5.61 -21.15 -3.97
CA MET A 39 -4.91 -20.96 -5.25
C MET A 39 -3.58 -20.17 -5.15
N GLY A 40 -3.03 -20.00 -3.93
CA GLY A 40 -1.70 -19.44 -3.66
C GLY A 40 -1.37 -18.18 -4.48
N TYR A 41 -0.38 -18.33 -5.38
CA TYR A 41 0.09 -17.26 -6.28
C TYR A 41 -1.03 -16.59 -7.09
N THR A 42 -2.02 -17.34 -7.58
CA THR A 42 -3.10 -16.78 -8.42
C THR A 42 -3.94 -15.77 -7.63
N HIS A 43 -4.30 -16.08 -6.38
CA HIS A 43 -5.02 -15.14 -5.54
C HIS A 43 -4.19 -13.90 -5.23
N PHE A 44 -2.89 -14.08 -4.95
CA PHE A 44 -1.97 -12.99 -4.69
C PHE A 44 -1.84 -12.05 -5.90
N PHE A 45 -1.76 -12.61 -7.11
CA PHE A 45 -1.70 -11.84 -8.35
C PHE A 45 -3.00 -11.10 -8.65
N VAL A 46 -4.16 -11.76 -8.49
CA VAL A 46 -5.47 -11.11 -8.68
C VAL A 46 -5.67 -9.99 -7.67
N PHE A 47 -5.30 -10.21 -6.40
CA PHE A 47 -5.32 -9.19 -5.37
C PHE A 47 -4.45 -8.00 -5.79
N THR A 48 -3.21 -8.24 -6.22
CA THR A 48 -2.28 -7.20 -6.71
C THR A 48 -2.89 -6.37 -7.83
N ILE A 49 -3.50 -7.00 -8.83
CA ILE A 49 -4.18 -6.28 -9.92
C ILE A 49 -5.30 -5.42 -9.36
N PHE A 50 -6.16 -6.01 -8.52
CA PHE A 50 -7.32 -5.32 -7.96
C PHE A 50 -6.93 -4.09 -7.15
N VAL A 51 -5.95 -4.21 -6.24
CA VAL A 51 -5.48 -3.07 -5.43
C VAL A 51 -4.83 -1.98 -6.28
N THR A 52 -4.07 -2.36 -7.30
CA THR A 52 -3.43 -1.43 -8.25
C THR A 52 -4.47 -0.62 -9.00
N VAL A 53 -5.49 -1.28 -9.54
CA VAL A 53 -6.58 -0.61 -10.29
C VAL A 53 -7.34 0.37 -9.39
N ILE A 54 -7.68 -0.02 -8.16
CA ILE A 54 -8.38 0.88 -7.22
C ILE A 54 -7.53 2.12 -6.89
N GLN A 55 -6.21 1.97 -6.70
CA GLN A 55 -5.33 3.13 -6.47
C GLN A 55 -5.30 4.06 -7.67
N ILE A 56 -5.19 3.53 -8.89
CA ILE A 56 -5.21 4.31 -10.13
C ILE A 56 -6.54 5.08 -10.24
N VAL A 57 -7.66 4.41 -10.00
CA VAL A 57 -9.00 5.06 -9.99
C VAL A 57 -9.06 6.17 -8.94
N GLY A 58 -8.51 5.96 -7.75
CA GLY A 58 -8.40 6.99 -6.72
C GLY A 58 -7.63 8.22 -7.18
N ILE A 59 -6.50 8.03 -7.87
CA ILE A 59 -5.69 9.12 -8.44
C ILE A 59 -6.50 9.90 -9.49
N LEU A 60 -7.21 9.21 -10.39
CA LEU A 60 -8.05 9.87 -11.40
C LEU A 60 -9.13 10.75 -10.76
N PHE A 61 -9.79 10.25 -9.71
CA PHE A 61 -10.77 11.04 -8.97
C PHE A 61 -10.16 12.24 -8.24
N LEU A 62 -8.91 12.16 -7.77
CA LEU A 62 -8.23 13.31 -7.16
C LEU A 62 -7.93 14.41 -8.18
N ILE A 63 -7.52 14.03 -9.41
CA ILE A 63 -7.27 14.98 -10.51
C ILE A 63 -8.56 15.77 -10.82
N ASP A 64 -9.70 15.10 -10.78
CA ASP A 64 -11.03 15.73 -10.96
C ASP A 64 -11.53 16.45 -9.70
N LYS A 65 -10.72 16.54 -8.65
CA LYS A 65 -11.06 17.13 -7.34
C LYS A 65 -12.32 16.55 -6.71
N ASN A 66 -12.55 15.27 -6.92
CA ASN A 66 -13.74 14.55 -6.46
C ASN A 66 -13.56 14.04 -5.02
N SER A 67 -14.59 14.17 -4.19
CA SER A 67 -14.58 13.68 -2.80
C SER A 67 -14.40 12.17 -2.69
N ILE A 68 -14.78 11.39 -3.70
CA ILE A 68 -14.49 9.95 -3.79
C ILE A 68 -12.97 9.71 -3.81
N GLY A 69 -12.20 10.54 -4.53
CA GLY A 69 -10.74 10.45 -4.57
C GLY A 69 -10.12 10.69 -3.19
N VAL A 70 -10.67 11.66 -2.44
CA VAL A 70 -10.26 11.94 -1.06
C VAL A 70 -10.58 10.76 -0.14
N PHE A 71 -11.76 10.17 -0.25
CA PHE A 71 -12.13 8.98 0.52
C PHE A 71 -11.19 7.80 0.22
N ILE A 72 -10.89 7.55 -1.05
CA ILE A 72 -9.95 6.51 -1.48
C ILE A 72 -8.55 6.78 -0.92
N THR A 73 -8.10 8.04 -0.89
CA THR A 73 -6.82 8.45 -0.30
C THR A 73 -6.72 8.07 1.17
N ILE A 74 -7.74 8.42 1.97
CA ILE A 74 -7.79 8.10 3.40
C ILE A 74 -7.85 6.58 3.60
N PHE A 75 -8.68 5.88 2.80
CA PHE A 75 -8.80 4.43 2.84
C PHE A 75 -7.44 3.75 2.61
N TRP A 76 -6.70 4.15 1.57
CA TRP A 76 -5.37 3.60 1.30
C TRP A 76 -4.35 3.92 2.38
N GLY A 77 -4.42 5.13 2.94
CA GLY A 77 -3.63 5.48 4.11
C GLY A 77 -3.92 4.51 5.27
N CYS A 78 -5.18 4.23 5.59
CA CYS A 78 -5.53 3.27 6.64
C CYS A 78 -5.02 1.85 6.35
N ILE A 79 -5.15 1.35 5.11
CA ILE A 79 -4.63 0.04 4.72
C ILE A 79 -3.11 -0.01 4.85
N GLY A 80 -2.40 1.04 4.44
CA GLY A 80 -0.95 1.09 4.54
C GLY A 80 -0.41 1.21 5.97
N LEU A 81 -1.25 1.49 6.98
CA LEU A 81 -0.91 1.32 8.40
C LEU A 81 -0.99 -0.14 8.89
N VAL A 82 -1.81 -0.97 8.23
CA VAL A 82 -1.93 -2.41 8.58
C VAL A 82 -0.71 -3.19 8.11
N VAL A 83 -0.20 -2.86 6.92
CA VAL A 83 0.98 -3.48 6.31
C VAL A 83 2.20 -3.58 7.27
N PRO A 84 2.72 -2.49 7.86
CA PRO A 84 3.84 -2.56 8.80
C PRO A 84 3.55 -3.38 10.05
N THR A 85 2.29 -3.48 10.48
CA THR A 85 1.89 -4.32 11.62
C THR A 85 2.07 -5.81 11.28
N PHE A 86 1.59 -6.22 10.11
CA PHE A 86 1.76 -7.59 9.59
C PHE A 86 3.26 -7.93 9.43
N HIS A 87 4.01 -7.03 8.79
CA HIS A 87 5.45 -7.22 8.57
C HIS A 87 6.27 -7.25 9.86
N SER A 88 5.94 -6.40 10.83
CA SER A 88 6.62 -6.38 12.13
C SER A 88 6.37 -7.68 12.91
N TYR A 89 5.16 -8.24 12.88
CA TYR A 89 4.88 -9.54 13.48
C TYR A 89 5.76 -10.64 12.88
N HIS A 90 5.83 -10.72 11.55
CA HIS A 90 6.64 -11.70 10.84
C HIS A 90 8.15 -11.52 11.07
N TYR A 91 8.62 -10.27 11.14
CA TYR A 91 10.00 -9.95 11.53
C TYR A 91 10.36 -10.52 12.90
N LEU A 92 9.48 -10.34 13.90
CA LEU A 92 9.71 -10.78 15.29
C LEU A 92 9.76 -12.32 15.41
N ILE A 93 8.92 -13.04 14.67
CA ILE A 93 8.95 -14.52 14.66
C ILE A 93 10.04 -15.11 13.77
N GLY A 94 10.82 -14.27 13.07
CA GLY A 94 12.03 -14.69 12.37
C GLY A 94 11.82 -15.32 10.98
N THR A 95 10.72 -15.01 10.29
CA THR A 95 10.54 -15.45 8.89
C THR A 95 11.58 -14.78 8.00
N LYS A 96 12.31 -15.59 7.20
CA LYS A 96 13.51 -15.16 6.46
C LYS A 96 13.29 -13.97 5.51
N GLY A 97 12.10 -13.84 4.91
CA GLY A 97 11.80 -12.74 3.98
C GLY A 97 11.81 -11.35 4.61
N PHE A 98 11.50 -11.25 5.90
CA PHE A 98 11.19 -9.95 6.52
C PHE A 98 12.43 -9.26 7.11
N ARG A 99 13.58 -9.92 7.16
CA ARG A 99 14.83 -9.36 7.70
C ARG A 99 15.68 -8.63 6.67
N ASN A 100 15.23 -8.58 5.42
CA ASN A 100 15.93 -7.86 4.36
C ASN A 100 15.80 -6.35 4.58
N PHE A 101 16.93 -5.63 4.45
CA PHE A 101 16.99 -4.19 4.63
C PHE A 101 16.04 -3.44 3.68
N TRP A 102 15.98 -3.83 2.41
CA TRP A 102 15.15 -3.17 1.41
C TRP A 102 13.66 -3.41 1.66
N SER A 103 13.28 -4.62 2.06
CA SER A 103 11.91 -4.92 2.49
C SER A 103 11.51 -4.01 3.64
N ALA A 104 12.30 -3.97 4.73
CA ALA A 104 12.03 -3.11 5.87
C ALA A 104 11.97 -1.62 5.50
N PHE A 105 12.85 -1.17 4.60
CA PHE A 105 12.87 0.21 4.10
C PHE A 105 11.59 0.56 3.33
N ILE A 106 11.12 -0.30 2.42
CA ILE A 106 9.86 -0.12 1.68
C ILE A 106 8.67 -0.07 2.63
N ILE A 107 8.62 -0.96 3.63
CA ILE A 107 7.56 -0.97 4.65
C ILE A 107 7.55 0.31 5.48
N TYR A 108 8.72 0.83 5.86
CA TYR A 108 8.83 2.08 6.61
C TYR A 108 8.38 3.29 5.78
N LEU A 109 8.79 3.38 4.51
CA LEU A 109 8.29 4.41 3.60
C LEU A 109 6.78 4.30 3.38
N THR A 110 6.26 3.08 3.28
CA THR A 110 4.82 2.82 3.18
C THR A 110 4.09 3.36 4.39
N PHE A 111 4.60 3.12 5.60
CA PHE A 111 4.04 3.65 6.84
C PHE A 111 4.00 5.19 6.86
N ILE A 112 5.14 5.85 6.56
CA ILE A 112 5.20 7.32 6.53
C ILE A 112 4.22 7.87 5.51
N ASN A 113 4.24 7.36 4.27
CA ASN A 113 3.37 7.84 3.21
C ASN A 113 1.90 7.64 3.57
N SER A 114 1.56 6.54 4.25
CA SER A 114 0.21 6.25 4.73
C SER A 114 -0.29 7.26 5.77
N VAL A 115 0.57 7.64 6.73
CA VAL A 115 0.24 8.69 7.70
C VAL A 115 -0.02 10.02 6.98
N LEU A 116 0.82 10.36 6.00
CA LEU A 116 0.66 11.59 5.22
C LEU A 116 -0.64 11.56 4.39
N LEU A 117 -0.97 10.44 3.75
CA LEU A 117 -2.22 10.26 3.00
C LEU A 117 -3.44 10.52 3.89
N ILE A 118 -3.44 10.00 5.12
CA ILE A 118 -4.53 10.24 6.08
C ILE A 118 -4.61 11.73 6.43
N VAL A 119 -3.49 12.33 6.85
CA VAL A 119 -3.45 13.73 7.30
C VAL A 119 -3.88 14.69 6.19
N TYR A 120 -3.37 14.52 4.98
CA TYR A 120 -3.70 15.40 3.86
C TYR A 120 -5.05 15.07 3.24
N GLY A 121 -5.47 13.80 3.26
CA GLY A 121 -6.81 13.38 2.88
C GLY A 121 -7.88 14.06 3.75
N PHE A 122 -7.72 14.05 5.08
CA PHE A 122 -8.67 14.76 5.97
C PHE A 122 -8.67 16.28 5.77
N LYS A 123 -7.56 16.87 5.31
CA LYS A 123 -7.50 18.31 4.97
C LYS A 123 -8.14 18.64 3.63
N ALA A 124 -8.37 17.64 2.77
CA ALA A 124 -8.98 17.78 1.45
C ALA A 124 -10.50 17.49 1.46
N LEU A 125 -11.05 17.02 2.59
CA LEU A 125 -12.49 16.92 2.85
C LEU A 125 -13.08 18.31 3.14
#